data_AF-A0A8H3E591-F1
#
_entry.id   AF-A0A8H3E591-F1
#
_cell.length_a   1.000
_cell.length_b   1.000
_cell.length_c   1.000
_cell.angle_alpha   90.00
_cell.angle_beta   90.00
_cell.angle_gamma   90.00
#
_symmetry.space_group_name_H-M   'P 1'
#
loop_
_entity.id
_entity.type
_entity.pdbx_description
1 polymer ?
#
loop_
_entity_poly.entity_id
_entity_poly.type
_entity_poly.pdbx_seq_one_letter_code
_entity_poly.pdbx_strand_id
1 'polypeptide(L)'
;MPVDGSKLPIEDIFGLTAFHCTLQGVFMTMICSALVSRPGDSIWSKVYIVVINLIALLQTIAHVIQCFSSLEEQPPYHLLQELVPRLTAILNASAQLFFIHRCWRIFQRRWLPMIPFAVLFIMAFVPGVGLGTYAYPALSVPEDKLARIKVHFTIWIFCSFSLGLLMTGTTVVYLWRTRTGLKEHSNAFTAIWTIIWISAAPPLILMFICIIEAYAPQLSPRPRLIIALDITGKFSVLSIMISVCGRSLIQEKLNQSAMSRSRSPNGLGTTTIPIMIRKEKTTEYELNEWPIAPGSPRTETNHEQAKSHSEDVITAVGVTYAAVPLYRAFCSATGFGGIPMTDRDSSRYSADRLVPREEAKRIKVHFNADTATALPWQFQPQQRYVNVLPGETSLAFYKAKNLSKDDIIGIATYNVTPAKVAPYFAKVECFCFEEQKLIAGEEVDMPLLFFIDRDIVDDPLMADVDDVVLSYTFFR
;
A
#
# COMPACT_ATOMS: atom_id res chain seq x y z
N MET A 1 -48.43 1.44 -10.53
CA MET A 1 -47.35 0.59 -11.07
C MET A 1 -46.51 0.13 -9.91
N PRO A 2 -46.37 -1.18 -9.64
CA PRO A 2 -45.52 -1.61 -8.55
C PRO A 2 -44.08 -1.35 -9.00
N VAL A 3 -43.39 -0.47 -8.27
CA VAL A 3 -41.95 -0.24 -8.42
C VAL A 3 -41.26 -1.52 -7.99
N ASP A 4 -40.62 -2.19 -8.95
CA ASP A 4 -39.92 -3.45 -8.76
C ASP A 4 -38.65 -3.21 -7.93
N GLY A 5 -38.80 -3.09 -6.61
CA GLY A 5 -37.73 -2.81 -5.64
C GLY A 5 -36.78 -4.00 -5.38
N SER A 6 -36.63 -4.88 -6.37
CA SER A 6 -36.01 -6.21 -6.28
C SER A 6 -34.70 -6.34 -7.07
N LYS A 7 -34.38 -5.37 -7.95
CA LYS A 7 -33.14 -5.35 -8.74
C LYS A 7 -32.24 -4.20 -8.28
N LEU A 8 -30.95 -4.48 -8.09
CA LEU A 8 -29.93 -3.44 -7.95
C LEU A 8 -29.96 -2.55 -9.20
N PRO A 9 -29.81 -1.21 -9.06
CA PRO A 9 -29.63 -0.33 -10.20
C PRO A 9 -28.47 -0.81 -11.08
N ILE A 10 -28.61 -0.69 -12.41
CA ILE A 10 -27.54 -1.10 -13.35
C ILE A 10 -26.25 -0.31 -13.06
N GLU A 11 -26.38 0.96 -12.66
CA GLU A 11 -25.27 1.82 -12.26
C GLU A 11 -24.49 1.25 -11.05
N ASP A 12 -25.20 0.78 -10.03
CA ASP A 12 -24.61 0.16 -8.83
C ASP A 12 -23.88 -1.15 -9.16
N ILE A 13 -24.46 -1.97 -10.06
CA ILE A 13 -23.85 -3.24 -10.51
C ILE A 13 -22.54 -2.96 -11.27
N PHE A 14 -22.55 -1.94 -12.14
CA PHE A 14 -21.36 -1.53 -12.88
C PHE A 14 -20.28 -0.98 -11.95
N GLY A 15 -20.65 -0.10 -11.02
CA GLY A 15 -19.73 0.45 -10.01
C GLY A 15 -19.10 -0.63 -9.14
N LEU A 16 -19.91 -1.59 -8.65
CA LEU A 16 -19.44 -2.74 -7.89
C LEU A 16 -18.46 -3.60 -8.71
N THR A 17 -18.77 -3.88 -9.96
CA THR A 17 -17.92 -4.68 -10.85
C THR A 17 -16.58 -3.98 -11.13
N ALA A 18 -16.61 -2.67 -11.41
CA ALA A 18 -15.41 -1.86 -11.61
C ALA A 18 -14.51 -1.83 -10.36
N PHE A 19 -15.12 -1.74 -9.17
CA PHE A 19 -14.41 -1.82 -7.90
C PHE A 19 -13.74 -3.18 -7.70
N HIS A 20 -14.45 -4.29 -7.96
CA HIS A 20 -13.89 -5.64 -7.89
C HIS A 20 -12.73 -5.86 -8.87
N CYS A 21 -12.79 -5.29 -10.07
CA CYS A 21 -11.70 -5.33 -11.04
C CYS A 21 -10.49 -4.52 -10.57
N THR A 22 -10.70 -3.31 -10.03
CA THR A 22 -9.64 -2.45 -9.50
C THR A 22 -8.88 -3.14 -8.37
N LEU A 23 -9.59 -3.69 -7.38
CA LEU A 23 -8.97 -4.43 -6.28
C LEU A 23 -8.25 -5.69 -6.77
N GLN A 24 -8.77 -6.38 -7.78
CA GLN A 24 -8.10 -7.53 -8.36
C GLN A 24 -6.77 -7.13 -9.02
N GLY A 25 -6.69 -5.96 -9.66
CA GLY A 25 -5.44 -5.40 -10.17
C GLY A 25 -4.40 -5.17 -9.07
N VAL A 26 -4.82 -4.59 -7.93
CA VAL A 26 -3.95 -4.42 -6.75
C VAL A 26 -3.47 -5.77 -6.20
N PHE A 27 -4.31 -6.80 -6.20
CA PHE A 27 -3.89 -8.13 -5.74
C PHE A 27 -2.83 -8.74 -6.66
N MET A 28 -2.98 -8.62 -7.97
CA MET A 28 -1.99 -9.13 -8.92
C MET A 28 -0.61 -8.50 -8.72
N THR A 29 -0.54 -7.20 -8.43
CA THR A 29 0.75 -6.53 -8.16
C THR A 29 1.35 -6.99 -6.82
N MET A 30 0.53 -7.17 -5.78
CA MET A 30 0.99 -7.65 -4.48
C MET A 30 1.46 -9.12 -4.51
N ILE A 31 0.87 -9.98 -5.36
CA ILE A 31 1.27 -11.39 -5.50
C ILE A 31 2.71 -11.50 -5.99
N CYS A 32 3.12 -10.70 -6.98
CA CYS A 32 4.50 -10.72 -7.47
C CYS A 32 5.49 -10.44 -6.33
N SER A 33 5.22 -9.42 -5.51
CA SER A 33 6.03 -9.11 -4.32
C SER A 33 6.03 -10.24 -3.29
N ALA A 34 4.89 -10.89 -3.09
CA ALA A 34 4.74 -11.99 -2.12
C ALA A 34 5.37 -13.32 -2.59
N LEU A 35 5.50 -13.54 -3.90
CA LEU A 35 6.04 -14.78 -4.48
C LEU A 35 7.53 -14.73 -4.80
N VAL A 36 8.14 -13.53 -4.91
CA VAL A 36 9.59 -13.39 -5.05
C VAL A 36 10.28 -14.16 -3.94
N SER A 37 11.00 -15.21 -4.35
CA SER A 37 11.43 -16.28 -3.47
C SER A 37 12.44 -15.80 -2.45
N ARG A 38 12.13 -15.98 -1.17
CA ARG A 38 13.03 -15.78 -0.04
C ARG A 38 13.52 -17.12 0.51
N PRO A 39 14.80 -17.23 0.90
CA PRO A 39 15.30 -18.42 1.57
C PRO A 39 14.65 -18.54 2.95
N GLY A 40 13.91 -19.63 3.19
CA GLY A 40 13.29 -19.96 4.49
C GLY A 40 11.76 -19.90 4.56
N ASP A 41 11.07 -19.40 3.54
CA ASP A 41 9.60 -19.41 3.51
C ASP A 41 9.04 -20.79 3.17
N SER A 42 8.03 -21.23 3.94
CA SER A 42 7.35 -22.51 3.71
C SER A 42 6.62 -22.49 2.37
N ILE A 43 6.76 -23.55 1.58
CA ILE A 43 6.03 -23.73 0.32
C ILE A 43 4.52 -23.57 0.53
N TRP A 44 4.01 -24.03 1.67
CA TRP A 44 2.61 -23.93 2.04
C TRP A 44 2.08 -22.49 2.15
N SER A 45 2.90 -21.52 2.60
CA SER A 45 2.44 -20.12 2.65
C SER A 45 2.34 -19.51 1.26
N LYS A 46 3.24 -19.88 0.33
CA LYS A 46 3.16 -19.44 -1.07
C LYS A 46 1.94 -20.03 -1.77
N VAL A 47 1.70 -21.34 -1.60
CA VAL A 47 0.52 -22.01 -2.13
C VAL A 47 -0.77 -21.37 -1.61
N TYR A 48 -0.83 -21.08 -0.31
CA TYR A 48 -1.97 -20.40 0.30
C TYR A 48 -2.27 -19.04 -0.35
N ILE A 49 -1.23 -18.22 -0.58
CA ILE A 49 -1.36 -16.89 -1.22
C ILE A 49 -1.86 -17.02 -2.66
N VAL A 50 -1.38 -18.00 -3.43
CA VAL A 50 -1.87 -18.23 -4.79
C VAL A 50 -3.33 -18.66 -4.78
N VAL A 51 -3.68 -19.65 -3.93
CA VAL A 51 -5.05 -20.18 -3.85
C VAL A 51 -6.06 -19.10 -3.47
N ILE A 52 -5.78 -18.28 -2.46
CA ILE A 52 -6.75 -17.25 -2.04
C ILE A 52 -6.96 -16.17 -3.11
N ASN A 53 -5.91 -15.83 -3.87
CA ASN A 53 -6.01 -14.88 -4.97
C ASN A 53 -6.73 -15.47 -6.19
N LEU A 54 -6.62 -16.78 -6.43
CA LEU A 54 -7.42 -17.48 -7.44
C LEU A 54 -8.90 -17.49 -7.06
N ILE A 55 -9.24 -17.73 -5.78
CA ILE A 55 -10.64 -17.64 -5.31
C ILE A 55 -11.15 -16.20 -5.47
N ALA A 56 -10.33 -15.19 -5.14
CA ALA A 56 -10.69 -13.78 -5.35
C ALA A 56 -10.88 -13.47 -6.84
N LEU A 57 -10.05 -14.01 -7.72
CA LEU A 57 -10.19 -13.85 -9.17
C LEU A 57 -11.49 -14.46 -9.67
N LEU A 58 -11.82 -15.67 -9.21
CA LEU A 58 -13.07 -16.35 -9.55
C LEU A 58 -14.29 -15.52 -9.13
N GLN A 59 -14.24 -14.88 -7.96
CA GLN A 59 -15.29 -13.95 -7.52
C GLN A 59 -15.42 -12.75 -8.47
N THR A 60 -14.31 -12.14 -8.89
CA THR A 60 -14.35 -11.03 -9.87
C THR A 60 -14.94 -11.48 -11.21
N ILE A 61 -14.54 -12.65 -11.72
CA ILE A 61 -15.08 -13.19 -12.98
C ILE A 61 -16.60 -13.38 -12.86
N ALA A 62 -17.07 -13.92 -11.74
CA ALA A 62 -18.50 -14.10 -11.50
C ALA A 62 -19.27 -12.76 -11.49
N HIS A 63 -18.74 -11.70 -10.87
CA HIS A 63 -19.35 -10.37 -10.91
C HIS A 63 -19.35 -9.75 -12.31
N VAL A 64 -18.26 -9.93 -13.08
CA VAL A 64 -18.18 -9.45 -14.47
C VAL A 64 -19.27 -10.11 -15.32
N ILE A 65 -19.43 -11.43 -15.21
CA ILE A 65 -20.48 -12.17 -15.91
C ILE A 65 -21.88 -11.68 -15.47
N GLN A 66 -22.11 -11.46 -14.17
CA GLN A 66 -23.37 -10.91 -13.66
C GLN A 66 -23.67 -9.52 -14.23
N CYS A 67 -22.67 -8.65 -14.34
CA CYS A 67 -22.80 -7.33 -14.94
C CYS A 67 -23.22 -7.43 -16.41
N PHE A 68 -22.52 -8.23 -17.22
CA PHE A 68 -22.88 -8.42 -18.63
C PHE A 68 -24.27 -9.04 -18.79
N SER A 69 -24.61 -10.05 -17.98
CA SER A 69 -25.95 -10.66 -18.03
C SER A 69 -27.07 -9.67 -17.67
N SER A 70 -26.78 -8.68 -16.82
CA SER A 70 -27.73 -7.62 -16.47
C SER A 70 -27.90 -6.59 -17.57
N LEU A 71 -26.83 -6.31 -18.34
CA LEU A 71 -26.88 -5.41 -19.51
C LEU A 71 -27.64 -6.02 -20.69
N GLU A 72 -27.56 -7.33 -20.86
CA GLU A 72 -28.20 -8.06 -21.97
C GLU A 72 -29.64 -8.51 -21.65
N GLU A 73 -30.20 -8.06 -20.52
CA GLU A 73 -31.53 -8.44 -20.00
C GLU A 73 -31.80 -9.96 -19.97
N GLN A 74 -30.74 -10.78 -19.91
CA GLN A 74 -30.88 -12.23 -19.85
C GLN A 74 -31.35 -12.69 -18.46
N PRO A 75 -32.12 -13.80 -18.37
CA PRO A 75 -32.47 -14.36 -17.07
C PRO A 75 -31.19 -14.67 -16.30
N PRO A 76 -31.10 -14.26 -15.03
CA PRO A 76 -29.86 -14.39 -14.30
C PRO A 76 -29.55 -15.87 -14.06
N TYR A 77 -28.30 -16.26 -14.32
CA TYR A 77 -27.85 -17.63 -14.09
C TYR A 77 -27.89 -17.96 -12.59
N HIS A 78 -28.82 -18.84 -12.20
CA HIS A 78 -29.00 -19.30 -10.81
C HIS A 78 -27.69 -19.71 -10.13
N LEU A 79 -26.81 -20.40 -10.87
CA LEU A 79 -25.51 -20.85 -10.38
C LEU A 79 -24.58 -19.69 -10.01
N LEU A 80 -24.54 -18.62 -10.82
CA LEU A 80 -23.69 -17.46 -10.58
C LEU A 80 -24.17 -16.63 -9.38
N GLN A 81 -25.48 -16.58 -9.15
CA GLN A 81 -26.06 -15.83 -8.03
C GLN A 81 -25.82 -16.51 -6.68
N GLU A 82 -25.75 -17.85 -6.63
CA GLU A 82 -25.34 -18.57 -5.42
C GLU A 82 -23.82 -18.57 -5.22
N LEU A 83 -23.05 -18.57 -6.30
CA LEU A 83 -21.60 -18.68 -6.26
C LEU A 83 -20.95 -17.46 -5.60
N VAL A 84 -21.38 -16.24 -5.92
CA VAL A 84 -20.76 -15.00 -5.43
C VAL A 84 -20.78 -14.90 -3.89
N PRO A 85 -21.93 -14.99 -3.20
CA PRO A 85 -21.96 -14.91 -1.73
C PRO A 85 -21.18 -16.06 -1.06
N ARG A 86 -21.15 -17.24 -1.67
CA ARG A 86 -20.35 -18.37 -1.17
C ARG A 86 -18.86 -18.09 -1.26
N LEU A 87 -18.39 -17.53 -2.38
CA LEU A 87 -17.00 -17.11 -2.54
C LEU A 87 -16.63 -16.02 -1.52
N THR A 88 -17.51 -15.04 -1.30
CA THR A 88 -17.34 -14.01 -0.25
C THR A 88 -17.17 -14.63 1.13
N ALA A 89 -18.01 -15.61 1.49
CA ALA A 89 -17.92 -16.32 2.77
C ALA A 89 -16.61 -17.11 2.90
N ILE A 90 -16.19 -17.81 1.84
CA ILE A 90 -14.93 -18.58 1.81
C ILE A 90 -13.73 -17.64 1.98
N LEU A 91 -13.71 -16.50 1.29
CA LEU A 91 -12.64 -15.50 1.38
C LEU A 91 -12.55 -14.92 2.80
N ASN A 92 -13.67 -14.52 3.40
CA ASN A 92 -13.70 -14.03 4.78
C ASN A 92 -13.25 -15.10 5.78
N ALA A 93 -13.72 -16.34 5.63
CA ALA A 93 -13.33 -17.46 6.50
C ALA A 93 -11.84 -17.77 6.41
N SER A 94 -11.28 -17.78 5.20
CA SER A 94 -9.84 -17.99 5.00
C SER A 94 -9.00 -16.88 5.65
N ALA A 95 -9.43 -15.62 5.54
CA ALA A 95 -8.79 -14.50 6.25
C ALA A 95 -8.83 -14.66 7.76
N GLN A 96 -10.00 -15.01 8.32
CA GLN A 96 -10.13 -15.25 9.76
C GLN A 96 -9.23 -16.39 10.22
N LEU A 97 -9.18 -17.51 9.50
CA LEU A 97 -8.28 -18.64 9.83
C LEU A 97 -6.81 -18.25 9.81
N PHE A 98 -6.38 -17.41 8.86
CA PHE A 98 -5.01 -16.93 8.79
C PHE A 98 -4.62 -16.11 10.04
N PHE A 99 -5.48 -15.20 10.48
CA PHE A 99 -5.22 -14.40 11.68
C PHE A 99 -5.38 -15.21 12.97
N ILE A 100 -6.29 -16.18 13.03
CA ILE A 100 -6.39 -17.16 14.13
C ILE A 100 -5.10 -17.97 14.23
N HIS A 101 -4.57 -18.47 13.12
CA HIS A 101 -3.29 -19.19 13.10
C HIS A 101 -2.15 -18.32 13.62
N ARG A 102 -2.13 -17.03 13.25
CA ARG A 102 -1.16 -16.05 13.78
C ARG A 102 -1.31 -15.88 15.31
N CYS A 103 -2.53 -15.76 15.83
CA CYS A 103 -2.79 -15.68 17.26
C CYS A 103 -2.36 -16.96 18.00
N TRP A 104 -2.61 -18.13 17.40
CA TRP A 104 -2.17 -19.41 17.97
C TRP A 104 -0.65 -19.50 18.11
N ARG A 105 0.10 -18.98 17.13
CA ARG A 105 1.55 -18.85 17.23
C ARG A 105 1.99 -17.90 18.35
N ILE A 106 1.29 -16.79 18.55
CA ILE A 106 1.55 -15.84 19.64
C ILE A 106 1.39 -16.53 21.01
N PHE A 107 0.37 -17.38 21.16
CA PHE A 107 0.12 -18.16 22.39
C PHE A 107 1.03 -19.40 22.56
N GLN A 108 2.18 -19.46 21.88
CA GLN A 108 3.14 -20.56 22.01
C GLN A 108 2.51 -21.93 21.74
N ARG A 109 1.61 -22.00 20.75
CA ARG A 109 0.86 -23.22 20.37
C ARG A 109 -0.08 -23.80 21.44
N ARG A 110 -0.40 -23.08 22.52
CA ARG A 110 -1.39 -23.54 23.52
C ARG A 110 -2.82 -23.44 22.98
N TRP A 111 -3.63 -24.48 23.18
CA TRP A 111 -4.99 -24.58 22.63
C TRP A 111 -6.07 -23.91 23.48
N LEU A 112 -5.91 -23.88 24.81
CA LEU A 112 -6.90 -23.31 25.74
C LEU A 112 -7.31 -21.84 25.42
N PRO A 113 -6.37 -20.89 25.18
CA PRO A 113 -6.75 -19.52 24.82
C PRO A 113 -7.37 -19.38 23.42
N MET A 114 -7.32 -20.43 22.59
CA MET A 114 -7.89 -20.42 21.24
C MET A 114 -9.38 -20.79 21.19
N ILE A 115 -9.94 -21.34 22.27
CA ILE A 115 -11.36 -21.72 22.36
C ILE A 115 -12.31 -20.57 21.98
N PRO A 116 -12.20 -19.34 22.53
CA PRO A 116 -13.10 -18.25 22.14
C PRO A 116 -13.00 -17.87 20.66
N PHE A 117 -11.80 -17.95 20.08
CA PHE A 117 -11.59 -17.70 18.65
C PHE A 117 -12.27 -18.76 17.79
N ALA A 118 -12.15 -20.04 18.16
CA ALA A 118 -12.78 -21.14 17.45
C ALA A 118 -14.30 -21.07 17.52
N VAL A 119 -14.87 -20.74 18.68
CA VAL A 119 -16.32 -20.57 18.85
C VAL A 119 -16.84 -19.43 17.98
N LEU A 120 -16.22 -18.24 18.05
CA LEU A 120 -16.62 -17.11 17.22
C LEU A 120 -16.44 -17.38 15.72
N PHE A 121 -15.38 -18.11 15.33
CA PHE A 121 -15.17 -18.52 13.95
C PHE A 121 -16.27 -19.45 13.45
N ILE A 122 -16.65 -20.48 14.22
CA ILE A 122 -17.74 -21.39 13.82
C ILE A 122 -19.07 -20.64 13.73
N MET A 123 -19.34 -19.75 14.70
CA MET A 123 -20.54 -18.92 14.72
C MET A 123 -20.58 -17.88 13.59
N ALA A 124 -19.44 -17.49 13.04
CA ALA A 124 -19.38 -16.69 11.81
C ALA A 124 -19.50 -17.57 10.55
N PHE A 125 -18.74 -18.66 10.47
CA PHE A 125 -18.62 -19.47 9.27
C PHE A 125 -19.94 -20.14 8.87
N VAL A 126 -20.64 -20.78 9.83
CA VAL A 126 -21.86 -21.55 9.54
C VAL A 126 -22.96 -20.65 8.98
N PRO A 127 -23.31 -19.50 9.59
CA PRO A 127 -24.28 -18.59 9.01
C PRO A 127 -23.78 -17.91 7.73
N GLY A 128 -22.48 -17.64 7.59
CA GLY A 128 -21.89 -17.07 6.37
C GLY A 128 -22.07 -17.97 5.13
N VAL A 129 -21.81 -19.27 5.28
CA VAL A 129 -22.09 -20.26 4.21
C VAL A 129 -23.60 -20.41 3.99
N GLY A 130 -24.39 -20.38 5.06
CA GLY A 130 -25.86 -20.41 5.00
C GLY A 130 -26.44 -19.25 4.18
N LEU A 131 -25.90 -18.04 4.29
CA LEU A 131 -26.33 -16.88 3.48
C LEU A 131 -26.23 -17.16 1.97
N GLY A 132 -25.19 -17.86 1.51
CA GLY A 132 -25.06 -18.27 0.11
C GLY A 132 -26.07 -19.34 -0.35
N THR A 133 -26.88 -19.87 0.56
CA THR A 133 -28.01 -20.77 0.24
C THR A 133 -29.36 -20.10 0.43
N TYR A 134 -29.48 -19.11 1.34
CA TYR A 134 -30.75 -18.49 1.71
C TYR A 134 -30.97 -17.08 1.16
N ALA A 135 -29.92 -16.31 0.85
CA ALA A 135 -30.04 -14.95 0.31
C ALA A 135 -30.60 -14.93 -1.12
N TYR A 136 -30.44 -16.04 -1.87
CA TYR A 136 -30.84 -16.11 -3.26
C TYR A 136 -32.36 -16.23 -3.50
N PRO A 137 -33.12 -17.10 -2.81
CA PRO A 137 -34.57 -17.15 -3.03
C PRO A 137 -35.34 -15.96 -2.44
N ALA A 138 -34.68 -14.99 -1.78
CA ALA A 138 -35.33 -13.85 -1.14
C ALA A 138 -36.13 -12.91 -2.08
N LEU A 139 -36.04 -13.11 -3.40
CA LEU A 139 -36.83 -12.37 -4.39
C LEU A 139 -38.28 -12.87 -4.54
N SER A 140 -38.66 -14.02 -3.96
CA SER A 140 -40.04 -14.56 -4.07
C SER A 140 -40.48 -15.37 -2.83
N VAL A 141 -39.90 -15.09 -1.67
CA VAL A 141 -40.01 -15.96 -0.50
C VAL A 141 -40.98 -15.42 0.56
N PRO A 142 -41.83 -16.29 1.16
CA PRO A 142 -42.77 -15.92 2.23
C PRO A 142 -42.05 -15.34 3.47
N GLU A 143 -42.76 -14.47 4.20
CA GLU A 143 -42.22 -13.65 5.31
C GLU A 143 -41.48 -14.45 6.41
N ASP A 144 -41.82 -15.73 6.58
CA ASP A 144 -41.23 -16.64 7.57
C ASP A 144 -39.76 -17.00 7.30
N LYS A 145 -39.35 -17.05 6.02
CA LYS A 145 -37.96 -17.34 5.61
C LYS A 145 -37.11 -16.08 5.60
N LEU A 146 -37.69 -14.90 5.43
CA LEU A 146 -36.99 -13.61 5.51
C LEU A 146 -36.45 -13.35 6.93
N ALA A 147 -37.22 -13.71 7.95
CA ALA A 147 -36.77 -13.63 9.35
C ALA A 147 -35.55 -14.51 9.61
N ARG A 148 -35.52 -15.73 9.07
CA ARG A 148 -34.38 -16.65 9.19
C ARG A 148 -33.12 -16.10 8.52
N ILE A 149 -33.25 -15.51 7.33
CA ILE A 149 -32.14 -14.87 6.61
C ILE A 149 -31.56 -13.72 7.43
N LYS A 150 -32.41 -12.85 8.00
CA LYS A 150 -31.96 -11.76 8.87
C LYS A 150 -31.20 -12.27 10.09
N VAL A 151 -31.66 -13.35 10.72
CA VAL A 151 -30.95 -13.96 11.87
C VAL A 151 -29.57 -14.49 11.47
N HIS A 152 -29.47 -15.26 10.38
CA HIS A 152 -28.17 -15.75 9.88
C HIS A 152 -27.22 -14.60 9.56
N PHE A 153 -27.77 -13.54 8.95
CA PHE A 153 -27.04 -12.35 8.58
C PHE A 153 -26.46 -11.59 9.78
N THR A 154 -27.33 -11.30 10.76
CA THR A 154 -26.96 -10.65 12.01
C THR A 154 -25.89 -11.44 12.75
N ILE A 155 -26.06 -12.75 12.92
CA ILE A 155 -25.09 -13.59 13.63
C ILE A 155 -23.73 -13.53 12.93
N TRP A 156 -23.71 -13.66 11.60
CA TRP A 156 -22.46 -13.65 10.84
C TRP A 156 -21.69 -12.33 10.98
N ILE A 157 -22.36 -11.17 10.87
CA ILE A 157 -21.70 -9.86 10.97
C ILE A 157 -21.15 -9.66 12.39
N PHE A 158 -21.97 -9.86 13.42
CA PHE A 158 -21.52 -9.65 14.80
C PHE A 158 -20.39 -10.59 15.18
N CYS A 159 -20.49 -11.88 14.84
CA CYS A 159 -19.44 -12.84 15.15
C CYS A 159 -18.14 -12.50 14.39
N SER A 160 -18.23 -12.09 13.12
CA SER A 160 -17.07 -11.67 12.34
C SER A 160 -16.41 -10.40 12.90
N PHE A 161 -17.21 -9.41 13.30
CA PHE A 161 -16.74 -8.18 13.92
C PHE A 161 -16.08 -8.44 15.28
N SER A 162 -16.74 -9.19 16.15
CA SER A 162 -16.20 -9.57 17.46
C SER A 162 -14.91 -10.39 17.34
N LEU A 163 -14.86 -11.33 16.40
CA LEU A 163 -13.64 -12.09 16.12
C LEU A 163 -12.50 -11.18 15.64
N GLY A 164 -12.79 -10.23 14.75
CA GLY A 164 -11.84 -9.22 14.27
C GLY A 164 -11.26 -8.36 15.40
N LEU A 165 -12.12 -7.88 16.31
CA LEU A 165 -11.70 -7.12 17.49
C LEU A 165 -10.85 -7.96 18.43
N LEU A 166 -11.21 -9.21 18.67
CA LEU A 166 -10.47 -10.12 19.55
C LEU A 166 -9.07 -10.43 18.99
N MET A 167 -8.97 -10.71 17.68
CA MET A 167 -7.69 -10.96 17.00
C MET A 167 -6.79 -9.73 17.01
N THR A 168 -7.35 -8.55 16.72
CA THR A 168 -6.59 -7.30 16.71
C THR A 168 -6.15 -6.93 18.13
N GLY A 169 -7.05 -7.00 19.11
CA GLY A 169 -6.76 -6.70 20.51
C GLY A 169 -5.69 -7.61 21.11
N THR A 170 -5.76 -8.92 20.84
CA THR A 170 -4.71 -9.85 21.31
C THR A 170 -3.36 -9.59 20.67
N THR A 171 -3.33 -9.25 19.37
CA THR A 171 -2.08 -8.89 18.67
C THR A 171 -1.49 -7.58 19.22
N VAL A 172 -2.33 -6.57 19.49
CA VAL A 172 -1.91 -5.27 20.05
C VAL A 172 -1.38 -5.44 21.48
N VAL A 173 -2.08 -6.20 22.34
CA VAL A 173 -1.65 -6.47 23.72
C VAL A 173 -0.32 -7.22 23.73
N TYR A 174 -0.14 -8.20 22.84
CA TYR A 174 1.12 -8.91 22.70
C TYR A 174 2.26 -7.94 22.34
N LEU A 175 2.08 -7.12 21.31
CA LEU A 175 3.10 -6.15 20.90
C LEU A 175 3.43 -5.14 22.00
N TRP A 176 2.41 -4.65 22.69
CA TRP A 176 2.58 -3.74 23.81
C TRP A 176 3.39 -4.36 24.95
N ARG A 177 3.13 -5.64 25.29
CA ARG A 177 3.92 -6.37 26.29
C ARG A 177 5.36 -6.59 25.84
N THR A 178 5.59 -6.85 24.56
CA THR A 178 6.95 -7.02 24.01
C THR A 178 7.71 -5.71 23.80
N ARG A 179 7.04 -4.55 23.95
CA ARG A 179 7.63 -3.23 23.72
C ARG A 179 8.88 -2.97 24.57
N THR A 180 8.96 -3.54 25.78
CA THR A 180 10.11 -3.38 26.67
C THR A 180 11.40 -3.94 26.08
N GLY A 181 11.34 -5.01 25.27
CA GLY A 181 12.49 -5.57 24.55
C GLY A 181 12.80 -4.88 23.21
N LEU A 182 11.90 -4.05 22.70
CA LEU A 182 11.99 -3.35 21.40
C LEU A 182 12.29 -1.86 21.53
N LYS A 183 12.56 -1.34 22.74
CA LYS A 183 12.91 0.08 22.95
C LYS A 183 14.16 0.50 22.17
N GLU A 184 15.09 -0.42 21.94
CA GLU A 184 16.29 -0.19 21.10
C GLU A 184 15.99 -0.20 19.59
N HIS A 185 14.81 -0.68 19.16
CA HIS A 185 14.40 -0.79 17.76
C HIS A 185 13.07 -0.08 17.50
N SER A 186 12.99 1.21 17.88
CA SER A 186 11.79 2.04 17.75
C SER A 186 11.20 2.04 16.32
N ASN A 187 12.06 2.03 15.30
CA ASN A 187 11.66 2.04 13.89
C ASN A 187 10.98 0.72 13.45
N ALA A 188 11.47 -0.42 13.93
CA ALA A 188 10.86 -1.72 13.65
C ALA A 188 9.51 -1.86 14.37
N PHE A 189 9.42 -1.41 15.61
CA PHE A 189 8.18 -1.41 16.38
C PHE A 189 7.09 -0.58 15.69
N THR A 190 7.40 0.66 15.27
CA THR A 190 6.46 1.53 14.56
C THR A 190 6.01 0.93 13.23
N ALA A 191 6.93 0.28 12.49
CA ALA A 191 6.57 -0.39 11.24
C ALA A 191 5.58 -1.54 11.48
N ILE A 192 5.86 -2.42 12.45
CA ILE A 192 4.98 -3.53 12.82
C ILE A 192 3.61 -3.00 13.28
N TRP A 193 3.60 -1.96 14.10
CA TRP A 193 2.39 -1.33 14.61
C TRP A 193 1.51 -0.80 13.48
N THR A 194 2.08 -0.05 12.55
CA THR A 194 1.37 0.51 11.40
C THR A 194 0.80 -0.58 10.50
N ILE A 195 1.56 -1.63 10.22
CA ILE A 195 1.09 -2.76 9.38
C ILE A 195 -0.15 -3.43 9.99
N ILE A 196 -0.19 -3.62 11.30
CA ILE A 196 -1.33 -4.26 11.98
C ILE A 196 -2.59 -3.41 11.84
N TRP A 197 -2.51 -2.11 12.11
CA TRP A 197 -3.65 -1.22 12.00
C TRP A 197 -4.14 -1.08 10.56
N ILE A 198 -3.24 -0.92 9.59
CA ILE A 198 -3.61 -0.83 8.17
C ILE A 198 -4.26 -2.14 7.69
N SER A 199 -3.80 -3.30 8.17
CA SER A 199 -4.42 -4.58 7.80
C SER A 199 -5.77 -4.83 8.48
N ALA A 200 -5.96 -4.39 9.72
CA ALA A 200 -7.16 -4.68 10.50
C ALA A 200 -8.31 -3.69 10.24
N ALA A 201 -8.00 -2.43 9.92
CA ALA A 201 -9.01 -1.38 9.77
C ALA A 201 -10.02 -1.65 8.65
N PRO A 202 -9.63 -2.05 7.41
CA PRO A 202 -10.60 -2.20 6.32
C PRO A 202 -11.74 -3.21 6.59
N PRO A 203 -11.47 -4.46 7.01
CA PRO A 203 -12.56 -5.42 7.30
C PRO A 203 -13.37 -5.03 8.54
N LEU A 204 -12.77 -4.38 9.55
CA LEU A 204 -13.50 -3.94 10.76
C LEU A 204 -14.43 -2.77 10.49
N ILE A 205 -13.98 -1.76 9.73
CA ILE A 205 -14.80 -0.62 9.33
C ILE A 205 -15.99 -1.10 8.50
N LEU A 206 -15.75 -2.00 7.54
CA LEU A 206 -16.80 -2.51 6.68
C LEU A 206 -17.82 -3.35 7.45
N MET A 207 -17.38 -4.19 8.39
CA MET A 207 -18.26 -4.93 9.29
C MET A 207 -19.08 -3.98 10.17
N PHE A 208 -18.49 -2.88 10.64
CA PHE A 208 -19.19 -1.86 11.41
C PHE A 208 -20.26 -1.13 10.57
N ILE A 209 -19.94 -0.77 9.32
CA ILE A 209 -20.91 -0.22 8.35
C ILE A 209 -22.05 -1.21 8.14
N CYS A 210 -21.76 -2.50 7.96
CA CYS A 210 -22.78 -3.55 7.81
C CYS A 210 -23.68 -3.66 9.05
N ILE A 211 -23.17 -3.45 10.26
CA ILE A 211 -23.98 -3.40 11.48
C ILE A 211 -24.89 -2.17 11.45
N ILE A 212 -24.37 -0.97 11.15
CA ILE A 212 -25.18 0.25 11.12
C ILE A 212 -26.32 0.11 10.11
N GLU A 213 -26.00 -0.31 8.88
CA GLU A 213 -26.97 -0.48 7.80
C GLU A 213 -27.99 -1.60 8.09
N ALA A 214 -27.60 -2.65 8.82
CA ALA A 214 -28.53 -3.71 9.21
C ALA A 214 -29.55 -3.26 10.27
N TYR A 215 -29.22 -2.26 11.10
CA TYR A 215 -30.02 -1.84 12.25
C TYR A 215 -30.68 -0.46 12.11
N ALA A 216 -30.31 0.35 11.13
CA ALA A 216 -30.93 1.64 10.84
C ALA A 216 -32.21 1.43 9.98
N PRO A 217 -33.44 1.46 10.55
CA PRO A 217 -34.66 1.03 9.85
C PRO A 217 -35.26 2.12 8.94
N GLN A 218 -34.79 3.37 9.02
CA GLN A 218 -35.42 4.55 8.40
C GLN A 218 -34.62 5.22 7.27
N LEU A 219 -33.39 4.77 6.97
CA LEU A 219 -32.57 5.27 5.86
C LEU A 219 -32.43 4.14 4.82
N SER A 220 -33.14 4.24 3.69
CA SER A 220 -33.24 3.26 2.58
C SER A 220 -31.89 2.81 1.95
N PRO A 221 -31.79 1.86 1.00
CA PRO A 221 -32.56 0.65 0.70
C PRO A 221 -31.67 -0.64 0.78
N ARG A 222 -32.29 -1.83 0.65
CA ARG A 222 -31.64 -3.17 0.58
C ARG A 222 -30.35 -3.32 -0.27
N PRO A 223 -30.12 -2.59 -1.40
CA PRO A 223 -28.91 -2.74 -2.22
C PRO A 223 -27.60 -2.28 -1.57
N ARG A 224 -27.59 -1.22 -0.76
CA ARG A 224 -26.34 -0.72 -0.12
C ARG A 224 -25.71 -1.76 0.79
N LEU A 225 -26.55 -2.45 1.55
CA LEU A 225 -26.15 -3.56 2.40
C LEU A 225 -25.53 -4.68 1.55
N ILE A 226 -26.18 -5.11 0.46
CA ILE A 226 -25.67 -6.18 -0.42
C ILE A 226 -24.29 -5.81 -0.99
N ILE A 227 -24.12 -4.57 -1.44
CA ILE A 227 -22.83 -4.07 -1.97
C ILE A 227 -21.74 -4.14 -0.89
N ALA A 228 -22.00 -3.66 0.32
CA ALA A 228 -21.05 -3.69 1.43
C ALA A 228 -20.60 -5.13 1.78
N LEU A 229 -21.52 -6.09 1.67
CA LEU A 229 -21.23 -7.50 1.92
C LEU A 229 -20.31 -8.12 0.88
N ASP A 230 -20.60 -7.92 -0.40
CA ASP A 230 -19.81 -8.51 -1.48
C ASP A 230 -18.37 -7.99 -1.46
N ILE A 231 -18.23 -6.70 -1.16
CA ILE A 231 -16.95 -6.01 -1.00
C ILE A 231 -16.14 -6.56 0.20
N THR A 232 -16.79 -7.14 1.22
CA THR A 232 -16.12 -7.68 2.41
C THR A 232 -15.13 -8.79 2.07
N GLY A 233 -15.45 -9.66 1.12
CA GLY A 233 -14.55 -10.73 0.68
C GLY A 233 -13.23 -10.17 0.16
N LYS A 234 -13.29 -9.09 -0.63
CA LYS A 234 -12.12 -8.43 -1.20
C LYS A 234 -11.26 -7.72 -0.15
N PHE A 235 -11.87 -6.96 0.76
CA PHE A 235 -11.11 -6.32 1.84
C PHE A 235 -10.48 -7.34 2.81
N SER A 236 -11.10 -8.50 2.99
CA SER A 236 -10.52 -9.61 3.74
C SER A 236 -9.25 -10.12 3.06
N VAL A 237 -9.23 -10.28 1.73
CA VAL A 237 -8.00 -10.63 0.98
C VAL A 237 -6.96 -9.53 1.08
N LEU A 238 -7.36 -8.26 0.93
CA LEU A 238 -6.45 -7.12 1.06
C LEU A 238 -5.73 -7.12 2.42
N SER A 239 -6.45 -7.39 3.51
CA SER A 239 -5.87 -7.47 4.86
C SER A 239 -4.76 -8.51 4.97
N ILE A 240 -4.93 -9.69 4.33
CA ILE A 240 -3.93 -10.75 4.31
C ILE A 240 -2.73 -10.30 3.49
N MET A 241 -2.95 -9.74 2.29
CA MET A 241 -1.87 -9.29 1.41
C MET A 241 -1.00 -8.23 2.09
N ILE A 242 -1.61 -7.23 2.73
CA ILE A 242 -0.89 -6.22 3.52
C ILE A 242 -0.13 -6.88 4.67
N SER A 243 -0.73 -7.83 5.38
CA SER A 243 -0.07 -8.54 6.48
C SER A 243 1.07 -9.45 6.02
N VAL A 244 1.06 -9.96 4.79
CA VAL A 244 2.11 -10.80 4.22
C VAL A 244 3.25 -9.92 3.71
N CYS A 245 2.96 -8.94 2.86
CA CYS A 245 3.95 -8.00 2.32
C CYS A 245 4.53 -7.06 3.40
N GLY A 246 3.88 -6.94 4.56
CA GLY A 246 4.46 -6.24 5.70
C GLY A 246 5.59 -7.01 6.39
N ARG A 247 5.56 -8.35 6.38
CA ARG A 247 6.61 -9.18 7.05
C ARG A 247 7.96 -9.02 6.39
N SER A 248 7.95 -8.89 5.07
CA SER A 248 9.16 -8.68 4.30
C SER A 248 9.90 -7.41 4.69
N LEU A 249 9.16 -6.32 4.89
CA LEU A 249 9.68 -5.03 5.33
C LEU A 249 10.21 -5.10 6.77
N ILE A 250 9.52 -5.84 7.65
CA ILE A 250 9.93 -6.00 9.05
C ILE A 250 11.25 -6.77 9.15
N GLN A 251 11.39 -7.86 8.38
CA GLN A 251 12.59 -8.70 8.44
C GLN A 251 13.83 -7.97 7.92
N GLU A 252 13.67 -7.14 6.90
CA GLU A 252 14.72 -6.25 6.40
C GLU A 252 15.18 -5.26 7.47
N LYS A 253 14.25 -4.57 8.13
CA LYS A 253 14.57 -3.63 9.23
C LYS A 253 15.22 -4.31 10.45
N LEU A 254 14.80 -5.53 10.76
CA LEU A 254 15.40 -6.32 11.85
C LEU A 254 16.83 -6.78 11.50
N ASN A 255 17.07 -7.22 10.26
CA ASN A 255 18.40 -7.61 9.81
C ASN A 255 19.37 -6.42 9.79
N GLN A 256 18.92 -5.25 9.30
CA GLN A 256 19.68 -4.00 9.37
C GLN A 256 20.07 -3.64 10.82
N SER A 257 19.17 -3.88 11.76
CA SER A 257 19.40 -3.62 13.19
C SER A 257 20.28 -4.67 13.88
N ALA A 258 20.39 -5.89 13.35
CA ALA A 258 21.23 -6.94 13.90
C ALA A 258 22.69 -6.81 13.43
N MET A 259 22.90 -6.41 12.17
CA MET A 259 24.23 -6.14 11.61
C MET A 259 24.95 -5.00 12.32
N SER A 260 24.23 -3.98 12.80
CA SER A 260 24.82 -2.90 13.59
C SER A 260 25.38 -3.38 14.95
N ARG A 261 24.85 -4.45 15.54
CA ARG A 261 25.27 -4.99 16.85
C ARG A 261 26.53 -5.88 16.76
N SER A 262 26.80 -6.51 15.61
CA SER A 262 27.98 -7.38 15.43
C SER A 262 29.32 -6.61 15.34
N ARG A 263 29.30 -5.29 15.24
CA ARG A 263 30.51 -4.46 15.05
C ARG A 263 31.10 -3.87 16.33
N SER A 264 30.61 -4.21 17.53
CA SER A 264 31.19 -3.71 18.79
C SER A 264 31.89 -4.82 19.59
N PRO A 265 33.23 -4.92 19.49
CA PRO A 265 34.06 -5.44 20.55
C PRO A 265 34.79 -4.28 21.27
N ASN A 266 34.55 -4.20 22.57
CA ASN A 266 35.34 -3.54 23.62
C ASN A 266 35.56 -2.02 23.55
N GLY A 267 35.12 -1.33 24.60
CA GLY A 267 35.14 0.12 24.71
C GLY A 267 36.50 0.73 25.08
N LEU A 268 36.58 2.04 24.87
CA LEU A 268 37.34 2.97 25.70
C LEU A 268 36.86 4.41 25.45
N GLY A 269 36.63 5.17 26.52
CA GLY A 269 36.95 6.60 26.61
C GLY A 269 36.09 7.62 25.86
N THR A 270 35.11 8.19 26.57
CA THR A 270 34.82 9.64 26.69
C THR A 270 35.42 10.62 25.67
N THR A 271 34.56 11.38 24.96
CA THR A 271 34.42 12.84 25.19
C THR A 271 33.11 13.36 24.60
N THR A 272 32.24 13.89 25.47
CA THR A 272 30.98 14.53 25.12
C THR A 272 31.25 15.98 24.68
N ILE A 273 30.77 16.38 23.50
CA ILE A 273 30.60 17.79 23.12
C ILE A 273 29.12 18.00 22.82
N PRO A 274 28.43 18.97 23.48
CA PRO A 274 27.00 19.18 23.27
C PRO A 274 26.77 20.09 22.06
N ILE A 275 25.97 19.64 21.09
CA ILE A 275 25.41 20.50 20.05
C ILE A 275 23.97 20.84 20.43
N MET A 276 23.77 22.11 20.77
CA MET A 276 22.49 22.75 21.07
C MET A 276 21.66 22.88 19.79
N ILE A 277 20.53 22.16 19.71
CA ILE A 277 19.53 22.38 18.67
C ILE A 277 18.59 23.50 19.12
N ARG A 278 18.64 24.62 18.40
CA ARG A 278 17.76 25.78 18.55
C ARG A 278 16.37 25.42 18.01
N LYS A 279 15.33 25.56 18.86
CA LYS A 279 13.92 25.53 18.43
C LYS A 279 13.62 26.77 17.58
N GLU A 280 13.15 26.56 16.36
CA GLU A 280 12.61 27.62 15.51
C GLU A 280 11.07 27.61 15.57
N LYS A 281 10.51 28.82 15.69
CA LYS A 281 9.08 29.11 15.86
C LYS A 281 8.33 28.88 14.55
N THR A 282 7.18 28.22 14.64
CA THR A 282 6.19 28.14 13.56
C THR A 282 5.39 29.45 13.55
N THR A 283 5.47 30.21 12.46
CA THR A 283 4.65 31.40 12.22
C THR A 283 3.33 31.02 11.58
N GLU A 284 2.27 31.55 12.17
CA GLU A 284 0.86 31.45 11.79
C GLU A 284 0.62 32.27 10.51
N TYR A 285 -0.05 31.70 9.51
CA TYR A 285 -0.48 32.42 8.31
C TYR A 285 -2.01 32.55 8.32
N GLU A 286 -2.47 33.80 8.42
CA GLU A 286 -3.86 34.23 8.23
C GLU A 286 -4.26 34.08 6.74
N LEU A 287 -5.40 33.44 6.49
CA LEU A 287 -6.03 33.35 5.16
C LEU A 287 -6.94 34.57 4.95
N ASN A 288 -6.46 35.53 4.15
CA ASN A 288 -7.25 36.69 3.71
C ASN A 288 -8.28 36.29 2.65
N GLU A 289 -9.50 36.79 2.86
CA GLU A 289 -10.68 36.67 2.00
C GLU A 289 -10.46 37.35 0.63
N TRP A 290 -11.00 36.74 -0.45
CA TRP A 290 -11.06 37.32 -1.79
C TRP A 290 -12.47 37.86 -2.10
N PRO A 291 -12.62 39.02 -2.77
CA PRO A 291 -13.91 39.64 -3.02
C PRO A 291 -14.65 39.02 -4.23
N ILE A 292 -15.96 38.81 -4.07
CA ILE A 292 -16.88 38.27 -5.08
C ILE A 292 -17.52 39.43 -5.87
N ALA A 293 -17.51 39.37 -7.20
CA ALA A 293 -18.21 40.29 -8.11
C ALA A 293 -19.56 39.70 -8.60
N PRO A 294 -20.55 40.52 -9.01
CA PRO A 294 -21.97 40.13 -8.98
C PRO A 294 -22.55 39.57 -10.30
N GLY A 295 -23.38 38.53 -10.14
CA GLY A 295 -24.72 38.35 -10.75
C GLY A 295 -24.91 38.15 -12.25
N SER A 296 -25.38 36.96 -12.66
CA SER A 296 -26.26 36.73 -13.83
C SER A 296 -27.06 35.40 -13.65
N PRO A 297 -28.15 35.13 -14.39
CA PRO A 297 -29.47 34.79 -13.82
C PRO A 297 -29.71 33.30 -13.51
N ARG A 298 -30.58 33.08 -12.50
CA ARG A 298 -31.11 31.80 -12.03
C ARG A 298 -31.79 31.00 -13.15
N THR A 299 -31.35 29.76 -13.33
CA THR A 299 -32.16 28.67 -13.90
C THR A 299 -32.44 27.69 -12.76
N GLU A 300 -33.68 27.65 -12.29
CA GLU A 300 -34.13 26.70 -11.26
C GLU A 300 -34.03 25.28 -11.81
N THR A 301 -33.08 24.50 -11.32
CA THR A 301 -33.00 23.06 -11.56
C THR A 301 -32.73 22.33 -10.23
N ASN A 302 -33.77 21.63 -9.77
CA ASN A 302 -33.86 20.57 -8.77
C ASN A 302 -32.60 20.27 -7.92
N HIS A 303 -32.56 20.87 -6.73
CA HIS A 303 -31.47 20.75 -5.75
C HIS A 303 -31.32 19.36 -5.08
N GLU A 304 -32.22 18.40 -5.31
CA GLU A 304 -32.17 17.08 -4.66
C GLU A 304 -31.39 16.01 -5.44
N GLN A 305 -31.16 16.17 -6.75
CA GLN A 305 -30.39 15.17 -7.54
C GLN A 305 -28.90 15.50 -7.68
N ALA A 306 -28.49 16.77 -7.55
CA ALA A 306 -27.08 17.17 -7.70
C ALA A 306 -26.20 16.84 -6.48
N LYS A 307 -26.80 16.59 -5.30
CA LYS A 307 -26.04 16.32 -4.06
C LYS A 307 -25.54 14.88 -3.94
N SER A 308 -26.14 13.93 -4.67
CA SER A 308 -25.78 12.50 -4.60
C SER A 308 -24.61 12.13 -5.52
N HIS A 309 -24.41 12.83 -6.64
CA HIS A 309 -23.35 12.49 -7.61
C HIS A 309 -21.98 13.12 -7.27
N SER A 310 -21.92 14.10 -6.37
CA SER A 310 -20.67 14.76 -6.01
C SER A 310 -19.79 13.91 -5.09
N GLU A 311 -20.37 13.15 -4.17
CA GLU A 311 -19.62 12.38 -3.16
C GLU A 311 -18.81 11.22 -3.78
N ASP A 312 -19.36 10.52 -4.76
CA ASP A 312 -18.68 9.41 -5.44
C ASP A 312 -17.55 9.89 -6.34
N VAL A 313 -17.76 11.01 -7.04
CA VAL A 313 -16.73 11.64 -7.87
C VAL A 313 -15.60 12.16 -6.98
N ILE A 314 -15.91 12.81 -5.86
CA ILE A 314 -14.92 13.30 -4.90
C ILE A 314 -14.10 12.14 -4.33
N THR A 315 -14.75 11.01 -4.01
CA THR A 315 -14.07 9.82 -3.48
C THR A 315 -13.19 9.14 -4.52
N ALA A 316 -13.69 8.93 -5.74
CA ALA A 316 -12.92 8.33 -6.83
C ALA A 316 -11.73 9.20 -7.23
N VAL A 317 -11.91 10.52 -7.30
CA VAL A 317 -10.83 11.49 -7.55
C VAL A 317 -9.84 11.49 -6.38
N GLY A 318 -10.32 11.46 -5.14
CA GLY A 318 -9.47 11.38 -3.94
C GLY A 318 -8.60 10.12 -3.90
N VAL A 319 -9.17 8.95 -4.22
CA VAL A 319 -8.44 7.67 -4.27
C VAL A 319 -7.43 7.66 -5.41
N THR A 320 -7.80 8.15 -6.59
CA THR A 320 -6.89 8.22 -7.76
C THR A 320 -5.73 9.18 -7.49
N TYR A 321 -6.03 10.33 -6.88
CA TYR A 321 -5.02 11.32 -6.48
C TYR A 321 -4.09 10.78 -5.38
N ALA A 322 -4.61 10.00 -4.43
CA ALA A 322 -3.83 9.38 -3.37
C ALA A 322 -2.99 8.16 -3.82
N ALA A 323 -3.37 7.49 -4.92
CA ALA A 323 -2.65 6.33 -5.43
C ALA A 323 -1.23 6.67 -5.92
N VAL A 324 -1.03 7.83 -6.54
CA VAL A 324 0.28 8.29 -7.04
C VAL A 324 1.30 8.52 -5.91
N PRO A 325 1.02 9.33 -4.86
CA PRO A 325 1.97 9.50 -3.76
C PRO A 325 2.17 8.21 -2.97
N LEU A 326 1.15 7.34 -2.85
CA LEU A 326 1.30 6.03 -2.21
C LEU A 326 2.24 5.11 -3.01
N TYR A 327 2.12 5.07 -4.34
CA TYR A 327 3.03 4.33 -5.21
C TYR A 327 4.45 4.89 -5.14
N ARG A 328 4.62 6.22 -5.12
CA ARG A 328 5.92 6.86 -4.93
C ARG A 328 6.56 6.50 -3.59
N ALA A 329 5.79 6.55 -2.50
CA ALA A 329 6.25 6.16 -1.17
C ALA A 329 6.64 4.67 -1.11
N PHE A 330 5.90 3.80 -1.81
CA PHE A 330 6.25 2.40 -1.95
C PHE A 330 7.55 2.21 -2.74
N CYS A 331 7.69 2.84 -3.90
CA CYS A 331 8.89 2.71 -4.74
C CYS A 331 10.15 3.25 -4.04
N SER A 332 10.06 4.42 -3.40
CA SER A 332 11.19 5.01 -2.65
C SER A 332 11.52 4.24 -1.39
N ALA A 333 10.57 3.52 -0.78
CA ALA A 333 10.84 2.66 0.37
C ALA A 333 11.40 1.29 -0.01
N THR A 334 11.12 0.80 -1.23
CA THR A 334 11.41 -0.59 -1.64
C THR A 334 12.50 -0.74 -2.70
N GLY A 335 12.92 0.33 -3.36
CA GLY A 335 13.90 0.23 -4.45
C GLY A 335 13.30 -0.25 -5.78
N PHE A 336 11.97 -0.37 -5.87
CA PHE A 336 11.29 -1.02 -6.99
C PHE A 336 11.52 -0.29 -8.32
N GLY A 337 11.84 -1.06 -9.38
CA GLY A 337 12.06 -0.52 -10.72
C GLY A 337 13.39 0.25 -10.91
N GLY A 338 14.34 0.14 -9.98
CA GLY A 338 15.63 0.84 -10.07
C GLY A 338 15.60 2.27 -9.54
N ILE A 339 14.53 2.66 -8.85
CA ILE A 339 14.43 3.91 -8.09
C ILE A 339 15.15 3.67 -6.76
N PRO A 340 16.30 4.28 -6.47
CA PRO A 340 17.03 4.01 -5.24
C PRO A 340 16.31 4.60 -4.03
N MET A 341 16.53 3.96 -2.88
CA MET A 341 15.77 4.27 -1.66
C MET A 341 16.21 5.61 -1.05
N THR A 342 15.28 6.54 -0.93
CA THR A 342 15.46 7.78 -0.15
C THR A 342 15.10 7.49 1.31
N ASP A 343 16.03 6.91 2.06
CA ASP A 343 15.83 6.73 3.50
C ASP A 343 16.03 8.07 4.22
N ARG A 344 15.08 8.41 5.11
CA ARG A 344 15.13 9.58 6.00
C ARG A 344 15.93 9.32 7.27
N ASP A 345 16.38 8.08 7.50
CA ASP A 345 17.15 7.68 8.66
C ASP A 345 18.65 7.90 8.41
N SER A 346 19.29 8.72 9.24
CA SER A 346 20.69 9.17 9.10
C SER A 346 21.75 8.06 9.22
N SER A 347 21.34 6.80 9.43
CA SER A 347 22.22 5.66 9.64
C SER A 347 22.98 5.23 8.38
N ARG A 348 22.43 5.44 7.17
CA ARG A 348 23.17 5.19 5.91
C ARG A 348 24.32 6.18 5.69
N TYR A 349 24.18 7.40 6.20
CA TYR A 349 25.23 8.44 6.16
C TYR A 349 26.13 8.43 7.40
N SER A 350 26.06 7.39 8.23
CA SER A 350 26.96 7.24 9.38
C SER A 350 28.41 7.18 8.89
N ALA A 351 29.31 7.83 9.64
CA ALA A 351 30.73 7.90 9.30
C ALA A 351 31.35 6.51 9.03
N ASP A 352 30.85 5.48 9.70
CA ASP A 352 31.31 4.09 9.57
C ASP A 352 31.05 3.47 8.18
N ARG A 353 30.05 3.96 7.44
CA ARG A 353 29.70 3.48 6.09
C ARG A 353 30.45 4.23 4.99
N LEU A 354 30.98 5.42 5.27
CA LEU A 354 31.75 6.27 4.35
C LEU A 354 33.26 5.97 4.36
N VAL A 355 33.64 4.77 4.80
CA VAL A 355 35.02 4.30 4.79
C VAL A 355 35.20 3.38 3.57
N PRO A 356 36.12 3.66 2.63
CA PRO A 356 36.35 2.76 1.51
C PRO A 356 36.73 1.33 1.94
N ARG A 357 36.22 0.29 1.26
CA ARG A 357 36.85 -1.05 1.34
C ARG A 357 37.95 -1.13 0.28
N GLU A 358 39.20 -1.01 0.71
CA GLU A 358 40.37 -1.06 -0.19
C GLU A 358 40.55 -2.42 -0.89
N GLU A 359 40.09 -3.50 -0.26
CA GLU A 359 40.12 -4.87 -0.82
C GLU A 359 39.02 -5.14 -1.85
N ALA A 360 38.05 -4.23 -2.01
CA ALA A 360 36.92 -4.42 -2.90
C ALA A 360 37.23 -3.96 -4.34
N LYS A 361 36.52 -4.55 -5.31
CA LYS A 361 36.59 -4.12 -6.71
C LYS A 361 36.01 -2.72 -6.88
N ARG A 362 36.67 -1.88 -7.68
CA ARG A 362 36.13 -0.58 -8.12
C ARG A 362 34.96 -0.80 -9.08
N ILE A 363 33.85 -0.11 -8.81
CA ILE A 363 32.65 -0.13 -9.66
C ILE A 363 32.68 1.10 -10.55
N LYS A 364 32.42 0.90 -11.85
CA LYS A 364 32.37 1.99 -12.83
C LYS A 364 30.96 2.56 -12.89
N VAL A 365 30.80 3.82 -12.51
CA VAL A 365 29.52 4.53 -12.56
C VAL A 365 29.50 5.42 -13.80
N HIS A 366 28.66 5.08 -14.76
CA HIS A 366 28.38 5.86 -15.97
C HIS A 366 27.26 6.87 -15.71
N PHE A 367 27.41 8.06 -16.29
CA PHE A 367 26.43 9.13 -16.16
C PHE A 367 25.71 9.34 -17.47
N ASN A 368 24.38 9.24 -17.42
CA ASN A 368 23.50 9.52 -18.55
C ASN A 368 22.57 10.69 -18.23
N ALA A 369 22.31 11.51 -19.24
CA ALA A 369 21.54 12.75 -19.12
C ALA A 369 20.59 12.90 -20.31
N ASP A 370 19.30 13.01 -20.01
CA ASP A 370 18.24 13.16 -20.98
C ASP A 370 17.34 14.34 -20.61
N THR A 371 16.69 14.95 -21.61
CA THR A 371 15.67 15.99 -21.43
C THR A 371 14.42 15.62 -22.20
N ALA A 372 13.25 15.92 -21.62
CA ALA A 372 11.98 15.79 -22.32
C ALA A 372 11.88 16.83 -23.44
N THR A 373 11.25 16.48 -24.56
CA THR A 373 11.09 17.37 -25.73
C THR A 373 10.42 18.72 -25.39
N ALA A 374 9.58 18.74 -24.35
CA ALA A 374 8.89 19.95 -23.88
C ALA A 374 9.78 20.91 -23.07
N LEU A 375 11.01 20.51 -22.72
CA LEU A 375 11.97 21.27 -21.94
C LEU A 375 13.17 21.64 -22.83
N PRO A 376 13.28 22.88 -23.33
CA PRO A 376 14.35 23.32 -24.23
C PRO A 376 15.64 23.60 -23.45
N TRP A 377 16.09 22.61 -22.68
CA TRP A 377 17.34 22.66 -21.94
C TRP A 377 18.38 21.76 -22.61
N GLN A 378 19.62 22.22 -22.61
CA GLN A 378 20.77 21.39 -22.88
C GLN A 378 21.29 20.85 -21.54
N PHE A 379 21.12 19.55 -21.30
CA PHE A 379 21.56 18.89 -20.08
C PHE A 379 22.53 17.76 -20.42
N GLN A 380 23.75 17.81 -19.87
CA GLN A 380 24.79 16.84 -20.17
C GLN A 380 25.71 16.61 -18.97
N PRO A 381 26.24 15.39 -18.79
CA PRO A 381 27.23 15.13 -17.76
C PRO A 381 28.57 15.75 -18.17
N GLN A 382 29.31 16.34 -17.22
CA GLN A 382 30.67 16.84 -17.47
C GLN A 382 31.68 15.70 -17.61
N GLN A 383 31.40 14.56 -16.97
CA GLN A 383 32.22 13.35 -17.01
C GLN A 383 31.38 12.14 -17.40
N ARG A 384 31.91 11.28 -18.26
CA ARG A 384 31.17 10.11 -18.76
C ARG A 384 31.05 9.00 -17.72
N TYR A 385 32.10 8.79 -16.94
CA TYR A 385 32.13 7.78 -15.88
C TYR A 385 33.12 8.15 -14.78
N VAL A 386 32.95 7.54 -13.61
CA VAL A 386 33.91 7.53 -12.51
C VAL A 386 34.06 6.13 -11.93
N ASN A 387 35.25 5.79 -11.43
CA ASN A 387 35.51 4.50 -10.79
C ASN A 387 35.58 4.68 -9.27
N VAL A 388 34.59 4.14 -8.56
CA VAL A 388 34.42 4.35 -7.13
C VAL A 388 34.58 3.04 -6.37
N LEU A 389 35.24 3.08 -5.21
CA LEU A 389 35.23 1.98 -4.27
C LEU A 389 33.91 1.97 -3.47
N PRO A 390 33.39 0.80 -3.10
CA PRO A 390 32.31 0.72 -2.12
C PRO A 390 32.71 1.41 -0.80
N GLY A 391 31.90 2.36 -0.35
CA GLY A 391 32.13 3.24 0.80
C GLY A 391 32.89 4.53 0.47
N GLU A 392 33.39 4.71 -0.76
CA GLU A 392 34.04 5.95 -1.21
C GLU A 392 32.98 6.96 -1.66
N THR A 393 33.01 8.14 -1.05
CA THR A 393 32.18 9.26 -1.50
C THR A 393 32.76 9.87 -2.76
N SER A 394 31.93 9.99 -3.80
CA SER A 394 32.30 10.55 -5.10
C SER A 394 31.42 11.73 -5.47
N LEU A 395 32.04 12.71 -6.12
CA LEU A 395 31.38 13.89 -6.65
C LEU A 395 31.31 13.81 -8.18
N ALA A 396 30.15 14.15 -8.73
CA ALA A 396 29.96 14.31 -10.16
C ALA A 396 29.28 15.62 -10.51
N PHE A 397 29.50 16.10 -11.72
CA PHE A 397 28.94 17.36 -12.19
C PHE A 397 28.13 17.14 -13.46
N TYR A 398 26.95 17.72 -13.47
CA TYR A 398 26.16 17.91 -14.68
C TYR A 398 26.10 19.39 -15.01
N LYS A 399 25.89 19.70 -16.29
CA LYS A 399 25.68 21.06 -16.77
C LYS A 399 24.32 21.15 -17.41
N ALA A 400 23.51 22.13 -16.97
CA ALA A 400 22.26 22.48 -17.61
C ALA A 400 22.30 23.91 -18.15
N LYS A 401 21.72 24.10 -19.32
CA LYS A 401 21.55 25.42 -19.94
C LYS A 401 20.14 25.59 -20.48
N ASN A 402 19.49 26.69 -20.12
CA ASN A 402 18.21 27.05 -20.69
C ASN A 402 18.40 27.71 -22.08
N LEU A 403 17.93 27.07 -23.15
CA LEU A 403 18.02 27.60 -24.52
C LEU A 403 16.81 28.48 -24.91
N SER A 404 15.82 28.59 -24.02
CA SER A 404 14.63 29.42 -24.22
C SER A 404 14.88 30.89 -23.87
N LYS A 405 13.97 31.75 -24.35
CA LYS A 405 13.90 33.19 -24.01
C LYS A 405 13.09 33.47 -22.74
N ASP A 406 12.38 32.46 -22.24
CA ASP A 406 11.59 32.51 -21.02
C ASP A 406 12.27 31.71 -19.90
N ASP A 407 12.02 32.14 -18.66
CA ASP A 407 12.36 31.39 -17.45
C ASP A 407 11.58 30.08 -17.42
N ILE A 408 12.28 28.97 -17.20
CA ILE A 408 11.66 27.64 -17.13
C ILE A 408 12.03 26.99 -15.81
N ILE A 409 11.04 26.32 -15.21
CA ILE A 409 11.23 25.42 -14.07
C ILE A 409 11.31 24.01 -14.63
N GLY A 410 12.29 23.24 -14.15
CA GLY A 410 12.46 21.84 -14.51
C GLY A 410 12.52 20.96 -13.26
N ILE A 411 11.97 19.76 -13.38
CA ILE A 411 12.04 18.71 -12.35
C ILE A 411 12.74 17.49 -12.96
N ALA A 412 13.76 16.98 -12.28
CA ALA A 412 14.48 15.80 -12.71
C ALA A 412 13.94 14.53 -12.05
N THR A 413 13.96 13.43 -12.79
CA THR A 413 13.84 12.07 -12.25
C THR A 413 15.11 11.29 -12.56
N TYR A 414 15.33 10.19 -11.84
CA TYR A 414 16.52 9.38 -12.04
C TYR A 414 16.27 7.89 -11.83
N ASN A 415 17.15 7.09 -12.43
CA ASN A 415 17.17 5.64 -12.25
C ASN A 415 18.61 5.12 -12.15
N VAL A 416 18.75 3.94 -11.55
CA VAL A 416 20.02 3.21 -11.45
C VAL A 416 19.86 1.86 -12.15
N THR A 417 20.77 1.56 -13.07
CA THR A 417 20.82 0.30 -13.81
C THR A 417 22.16 -0.39 -13.57
N PRO A 418 22.20 -1.71 -13.27
CA PRO A 418 21.06 -2.62 -13.14
C PRO A 418 20.26 -2.37 -11.85
N ALA A 419 18.94 -2.57 -11.91
CA ALA A 419 18.01 -2.24 -10.82
C ALA A 419 18.36 -2.91 -9.48
N LYS A 420 19.03 -4.06 -9.52
CA LYS A 420 19.49 -4.79 -8.34
C LYS A 420 20.50 -4.01 -7.48
N VAL A 421 21.17 -2.99 -8.05
CA VAL A 421 22.14 -2.12 -7.35
C VAL A 421 21.45 -0.96 -6.63
N ALA A 422 20.22 -0.60 -7.01
CA ALA A 422 19.48 0.53 -6.45
C ALA A 422 19.41 0.56 -4.90
N PRO A 423 19.31 -0.58 -4.17
CA PRO A 423 19.34 -0.56 -2.71
C PRO A 423 20.67 -0.09 -2.11
N TYR A 424 21.79 -0.34 -2.79
CA TYR A 424 23.15 -0.02 -2.37
C TYR A 424 23.63 1.34 -2.86
N PHE A 425 22.95 1.95 -3.83
CA PHE A 425 23.32 3.25 -4.35
C PHE A 425 22.70 4.35 -3.49
N ALA A 426 23.53 5.03 -2.69
CA ALA A 426 23.09 6.08 -1.77
C ALA A 426 23.50 7.46 -2.31
N LYS A 427 22.49 8.32 -2.48
CA LYS A 427 22.67 9.68 -2.98
C LYS A 427 22.53 10.67 -1.84
N VAL A 428 23.62 11.36 -1.51
CA VAL A 428 23.70 12.28 -0.36
C VAL A 428 22.97 13.59 -0.63
N GLU A 429 23.11 14.18 -1.83
CA GLU A 429 22.50 15.47 -2.19
C GLU A 429 22.02 15.48 -3.66
N CYS A 430 20.77 15.92 -3.90
CA CYS A 430 20.06 15.84 -5.18
C CYS A 430 19.40 17.17 -5.56
N PHE A 431 19.67 17.69 -6.75
CA PHE A 431 18.82 18.67 -7.44
C PHE A 431 17.48 18.11 -7.94
N CYS A 432 17.15 16.86 -7.60
CA CYS A 432 16.20 16.03 -8.36
C CYS A 432 14.85 15.84 -7.68
N PHE A 433 14.56 16.63 -6.66
CA PHE A 433 13.22 16.75 -6.12
C PHE A 433 12.89 18.19 -5.74
N GLU A 434 13.76 19.13 -6.14
CA GLU A 434 13.55 20.56 -5.98
C GLU A 434 13.39 21.15 -7.37
N GLU A 435 12.40 22.02 -7.51
CA GLU A 435 12.16 22.79 -8.72
C GLU A 435 13.42 23.60 -9.05
N GLN A 436 14.09 23.24 -10.14
CA GLN A 436 15.23 23.99 -10.64
C GLN A 436 14.69 25.07 -11.57
N LYS A 437 14.76 26.33 -11.15
CA LYS A 437 14.45 27.46 -12.04
C LYS A 437 15.73 27.88 -12.75
N LEU A 438 15.73 27.85 -14.09
CA LEU A 438 16.77 28.46 -14.91
C LEU A 438 16.20 29.65 -15.68
N ILE A 439 16.85 30.80 -15.52
CA ILE A 439 16.54 32.02 -16.27
C ILE A 439 16.86 31.78 -17.75
N ALA A 440 16.23 32.54 -18.63
CA ALA A 440 16.52 32.52 -20.06
C ALA A 440 18.04 32.66 -20.34
N GLY A 441 18.62 31.67 -21.04
CA GLY A 441 20.04 31.65 -21.39
C GLY A 441 21.01 31.26 -20.26
N GLU A 442 20.51 31.04 -19.04
CA GLU A 442 21.34 30.69 -17.88
C GLU A 442 21.96 29.30 -18.03
N GLU A 443 23.21 29.17 -17.59
CA GLU A 443 23.97 27.93 -17.58
C GLU A 443 24.49 27.69 -16.16
N VAL A 444 24.17 26.52 -15.59
CA VAL A 444 24.50 26.17 -14.19
C VAL A 444 25.16 24.79 -14.15
N ASP A 445 26.19 24.69 -13.31
CA ASP A 445 26.81 23.42 -12.94
C ASP A 445 26.10 22.85 -11.70
N MET A 446 25.60 21.62 -11.82
CA MET A 446 24.85 20.92 -10.79
C MET A 446 25.71 19.80 -10.19
N PRO A 447 26.25 19.98 -8.96
CA PRO A 447 27.01 18.95 -8.28
C PRO A 447 26.10 17.80 -7.81
N LEU A 448 26.66 16.59 -7.81
CA LEU A 448 26.05 15.34 -7.41
C LEU A 448 26.99 14.61 -6.46
N LEU A 449 26.65 14.56 -5.18
CA LEU A 449 27.38 13.78 -4.19
C LEU A 449 26.70 12.42 -3.98
N PHE A 450 27.43 11.34 -4.20
CA PHE A 450 26.92 9.97 -4.05
C PHE A 450 28.00 9.02 -3.53
N PHE A 451 27.57 7.86 -3.02
CA PHE A 451 28.46 6.74 -2.71
C PHE A 451 27.74 5.43 -2.96
N ILE A 452 28.51 4.36 -3.14
CA ILE A 452 27.98 2.99 -3.19
C ILE A 452 28.23 2.36 -1.83
N ASP A 453 27.20 1.78 -1.24
CA ASP A 453 27.30 1.17 0.08
C ASP A 453 28.25 -0.04 0.09
N ARG A 454 29.06 -0.17 1.15
CA ARG A 454 30.07 -1.23 1.31
C ARG A 454 29.45 -2.63 1.35
N ASP A 455 28.21 -2.75 1.80
CA ASP A 455 27.51 -4.04 1.93
C ASP A 455 27.29 -4.72 0.56
N ILE A 456 27.43 -3.98 -0.55
CA ILE A 456 27.41 -4.53 -1.91
C ILE A 456 28.46 -5.63 -2.13
N VAL A 457 29.57 -5.59 -1.38
CA VAL A 457 30.68 -6.55 -1.49
C VAL A 457 30.33 -7.89 -0.85
N ASP A 458 29.51 -7.86 0.21
CA ASP A 458 29.15 -9.06 0.98
C ASP A 458 27.92 -9.78 0.38
N ASP A 459 27.24 -9.19 -0.62
CA ASP A 459 26.07 -9.76 -1.29
C ASP A 459 26.46 -10.62 -2.51
N PRO A 460 26.23 -11.95 -2.49
CA PRO A 460 26.54 -12.83 -3.62
C PRO A 460 25.81 -12.46 -4.92
N LEU A 461 24.65 -11.78 -4.85
CA LEU A 461 23.87 -11.35 -6.02
C LEU A 461 24.50 -10.15 -6.75
N MET A 462 25.51 -9.51 -6.15
CA MET A 462 26.21 -8.34 -6.67
C MET A 462 27.60 -8.68 -7.22
N ALA A 463 28.02 -9.95 -7.18
CA ALA A 463 29.35 -10.39 -7.61
C ALA A 463 29.66 -10.12 -9.11
N ASP A 464 28.63 -9.99 -9.94
CA ASP A 464 28.69 -9.71 -11.38
C ASP A 464 28.49 -8.22 -11.73
N VAL A 465 28.38 -7.33 -10.74
CA VAL A 465 28.15 -5.89 -10.97
C VAL A 465 29.48 -5.15 -11.09
N ASP A 466 29.83 -4.80 -12.32
CA ASP A 466 31.03 -4.03 -12.63
C ASP A 466 30.73 -2.60 -13.11
N ASP A 467 29.61 -2.45 -13.80
CA ASP A 467 29.17 -1.21 -14.41
C ASP A 467 27.77 -0.85 -13.87
N VAL A 468 27.64 0.40 -13.44
CA VAL A 468 26.39 0.99 -12.97
C VAL A 468 26.10 2.22 -13.82
N VAL A 469 24.89 2.35 -14.33
CA VAL A 469 24.46 3.53 -15.09
C VAL A 469 23.48 4.32 -14.23
N LEU A 470 23.82 5.57 -13.97
CA LEU A 470 22.96 6.55 -13.33
C LEU A 470 22.38 7.46 -14.40
N SER A 471 21.10 7.32 -14.71
CA SER A 471 20.44 8.15 -15.72
C SER A 471 19.57 9.21 -15.06
N TYR A 472 19.70 10.44 -15.54
CA TYR A 472 18.83 11.56 -15.20
C TYR A 472 17.98 11.97 -16.38
N THR A 473 16.70 12.23 -16.15
CA THR A 473 15.80 12.80 -17.16
C THR A 473 15.07 14.01 -16.59
N PHE A 474 15.21 15.16 -17.23
CA PHE A 474 14.50 16.39 -16.86
C PHE A 474 13.17 16.57 -17.60
N PHE A 475 12.18 17.05 -16.87
CA PHE A 475 10.84 17.40 -17.35
C PHE A 475 10.52 18.85 -16.99
N ARG A 476 9.63 19.48 -17.77
CA ARG A 476 9.12 20.84 -17.50
C ARG A 476 8.05 20.81 -16.42
#